data_AF-H5XA34-F1
#
_entry.id   AF-H5XA34-F1
#
_cell.length_a   1.000
_cell.length_b   1.000
_cell.length_c   1.000
_cell.angle_alpha   90.00
_cell.angle_beta   90.00
_cell.angle_gamma   90.00
#
_symmetry.space_group_name_H-M   'P 1'
#
loop_
_entity.id
_entity.type
_entity.pdbx_description
1 polymer ?
#
loop_
_entity_poly.entity_id
_entity_poly.type
_entity_poly.pdbx_seq_one_letter_code
_entity_poly.pdbx_strand_id
1 'polypeptide(L)'
;MNQPNPGWYQQPYQQQQPYGQAAPYGQQPGYPQQHPQPGYPVPPGYGPPQRQSKAMAYIATVFFLPAVIYSYIAAFVSWDGVTSADADVIDIAVSTIGFVLADDITGNIDFAISVTLSVASTVAALLVLLACRLGFARWILAVIAGLMVGYYVYAIIYLLSNEAGDFVTLPIVALLLWAVPLVAVVLPPVGRAMRGYRPSPSVAQGHWR
;
A
#
# COMPACT_ATOMS: atom_id res chain seq x y z
N MET A 1 3.89 63.49 1.35
CA MET A 1 3.53 63.15 -0.04
C MET A 1 2.78 61.83 0.00
N ASN A 2 1.45 61.88 0.00
CA ASN A 2 0.58 60.71 0.04
C ASN A 2 -0.02 60.52 -1.35
N GLN A 3 0.26 59.38 -1.98
CA GLN A 3 -0.47 58.94 -3.16
C GLN A 3 -1.74 58.18 -2.70
N PRO A 4 -2.94 58.60 -3.13
CA PRO A 4 -4.14 57.81 -2.93
C PRO A 4 -4.15 56.65 -3.92
N ASN A 5 -4.37 55.44 -3.41
CA ASN A 5 -4.61 54.23 -4.20
C ASN A 5 -6.13 54.11 -4.46
N PRO A 6 -6.63 54.31 -5.69
CA PRO A 6 -8.03 54.09 -6.01
C PRO A 6 -8.24 52.74 -6.68
N GLY A 7 -9.36 52.10 -6.37
CA GLY A 7 -9.94 51.11 -7.30
C GLY A 7 -10.24 49.75 -6.70
N TRP A 8 -11.05 49.74 -5.64
CA TRP A 8 -12.01 48.67 -5.45
C TRP A 8 -12.94 48.62 -6.66
N TYR A 9 -12.83 47.59 -7.50
CA TYR A 9 -13.88 47.25 -8.46
C TYR A 9 -14.36 45.83 -8.23
N GLN A 10 -15.65 45.78 -7.92
CA GLN A 10 -16.53 44.63 -7.79
C GLN A 10 -16.50 43.78 -9.07
N GLN A 11 -16.31 42.48 -8.93
CA GLN A 11 -16.58 41.54 -10.02
C GLN A 11 -18.10 41.42 -10.21
N PRO A 12 -18.63 41.69 -11.42
CA PRO A 12 -20.04 41.43 -11.71
C PRO A 12 -20.28 39.94 -11.94
N TYR A 13 -21.45 39.51 -11.47
CA TYR A 13 -22.08 38.21 -11.62
C TYR A 13 -21.71 37.48 -12.92
N GLN A 14 -21.06 36.32 -12.80
CA GLN A 14 -20.95 35.36 -13.90
C GLN A 14 -22.34 34.81 -14.22
N GLN A 15 -22.81 35.14 -15.42
CA GLN A 15 -24.00 34.56 -16.05
C GLN A 15 -23.89 33.04 -16.11
N GLN A 16 -24.89 32.36 -15.57
CA GLN A 16 -25.19 30.96 -15.84
C GLN A 16 -25.39 30.77 -17.36
N GLN A 17 -24.55 29.96 -17.99
CA GLN A 17 -24.83 29.50 -19.36
C GLN A 17 -25.81 28.32 -19.33
N PRO A 18 -26.76 28.25 -20.28
CA PRO A 18 -27.86 27.31 -20.25
C PRO A 18 -27.42 25.90 -20.66
N TYR A 19 -27.93 24.89 -19.95
CA TYR A 19 -27.91 23.49 -20.34
C TYR A 19 -28.52 23.31 -21.73
N GLY A 20 -27.74 22.81 -22.69
CA GLY A 20 -28.25 22.53 -24.03
C GLY A 20 -27.32 21.66 -24.88
N GLN A 21 -27.84 20.48 -25.21
CA GLN A 21 -27.50 19.64 -26.36
C GLN A 21 -26.30 18.68 -26.24
N ALA A 22 -26.65 17.44 -25.89
CA ALA A 22 -25.89 16.24 -26.23
C ALA A 22 -25.80 16.11 -27.76
N ALA A 23 -24.60 16.19 -28.31
CA ALA A 23 -24.33 15.91 -29.72
C ALA A 23 -24.04 14.41 -29.95
N PRO A 24 -24.41 13.84 -31.11
CA PRO A 24 -24.28 12.41 -31.39
C PRO A 24 -22.80 12.01 -31.63
N TYR A 25 -22.46 10.78 -31.24
CA TYR A 25 -21.16 10.15 -31.44
C TYR A 25 -20.72 10.16 -32.91
N GLY A 26 -19.92 11.15 -33.29
CA GLY A 26 -19.11 11.14 -34.52
C GLY A 26 -17.77 10.47 -34.25
N GLN A 27 -17.47 9.39 -34.95
CA GLN A 27 -16.16 8.76 -34.97
C GLN A 27 -15.10 9.78 -35.41
N GLN A 28 -14.17 10.14 -34.53
CA GLN A 28 -13.04 11.00 -34.89
C GLN A 28 -11.99 10.20 -35.67
N PRO A 29 -11.62 10.62 -36.90
CA PRO A 29 -10.55 10.01 -37.68
C PRO A 29 -9.20 10.12 -36.96
N GLY A 30 -8.43 9.04 -36.97
CA GLY A 30 -7.11 8.96 -36.36
C GLY A 30 -6.15 10.00 -36.94
N TYR A 31 -5.70 10.92 -36.09
CA TYR A 31 -4.66 11.87 -36.45
C TYR A 31 -3.30 11.15 -36.51
N PRO A 32 -2.49 11.42 -37.56
CA PRO A 32 -1.14 10.88 -37.66
C PRO A 32 -0.27 11.43 -36.53
N GLN A 33 0.44 10.50 -35.90
CA GLN A 33 1.37 10.72 -34.81
C GLN A 33 2.52 11.62 -35.31
N GLN A 34 2.43 12.92 -35.05
CA GLN A 34 3.48 13.87 -35.41
C GLN A 34 4.75 13.57 -34.59
N HIS A 35 5.82 13.24 -35.31
CA HIS A 35 7.16 13.10 -34.76
C HIS A 35 7.62 14.48 -34.23
N PRO A 36 8.20 14.57 -33.03
CA PRO A 36 8.62 15.85 -32.47
C PRO A 36 9.76 16.44 -33.31
N GLN A 37 9.51 17.63 -33.86
CA GLN A 37 10.48 18.41 -34.63
C GLN A 37 11.61 18.88 -33.71
N PRO A 38 12.89 18.61 -34.02
CA PRO A 38 14.02 19.02 -33.19
C PRO A 38 14.23 20.53 -33.30
N GLY A 39 13.97 21.28 -32.23
CA GLY A 39 14.32 22.71 -32.17
C GLY A 39 13.42 23.61 -31.32
N TYR A 40 12.23 23.15 -30.90
CA TYR A 40 11.35 23.92 -30.02
C TYR A 40 11.43 23.43 -28.58
N PRO A 41 11.57 24.32 -27.57
CA PRO A 41 11.45 23.95 -26.17
C PRO A 41 10.03 23.45 -25.92
N VAL A 42 9.91 22.14 -25.69
CA VAL A 42 8.62 21.52 -25.37
C VAL A 42 8.15 22.11 -24.03
N PRO A 43 6.95 22.72 -23.97
CA PRO A 43 6.41 23.25 -22.72
C PRO A 43 6.36 22.14 -21.65
N PRO A 44 6.78 22.41 -20.40
CA PRO A 44 6.71 21.42 -19.32
C PRO A 44 5.25 20.99 -19.12
N GLY A 45 4.87 19.82 -19.64
CA GLY A 45 3.50 19.30 -19.53
C GLY A 45 2.92 18.67 -20.79
N TYR A 46 3.51 18.91 -21.97
CA TYR A 46 3.08 18.28 -23.23
C TYR A 46 3.88 16.99 -23.52
N GLY A 47 3.68 15.97 -22.69
CA GLY A 47 4.16 14.61 -22.94
C GLY A 47 2.98 13.65 -23.05
N PRO A 48 3.08 12.55 -23.82
CA PRO A 48 2.02 11.56 -23.88
C PRO A 48 1.70 11.06 -22.46
N PRO A 49 0.41 10.85 -22.13
CA PRO A 49 0.00 10.34 -20.83
C PRO A 49 0.77 9.05 -20.53
N GLN A 50 1.63 9.07 -19.51
CA GLN A 50 2.29 7.86 -19.04
C GLN A 50 1.18 6.92 -18.54
N ARG A 51 0.89 5.87 -19.32
CA ARG A 51 0.00 4.79 -18.89
C ARG A 51 0.60 4.18 -17.64
N GLN A 52 0.00 4.47 -16.48
CA GLN A 52 0.39 3.87 -15.22
C GLN A 52 0.25 2.36 -15.33
N SER A 53 1.39 1.67 -15.23
CA SER A 53 1.44 0.23 -15.40
C SER A 53 0.73 -0.46 -14.23
N LYS A 54 -0.23 -1.32 -14.56
CA LYS A 54 -0.93 -2.20 -13.62
C LYS A 54 0.03 -3.14 -12.88
N ALA A 55 1.24 -3.34 -13.41
CA ALA A 55 2.24 -4.29 -12.90
C ALA A 55 2.63 -4.04 -11.43
N MET A 56 2.69 -2.79 -10.99
CA MET A 56 3.17 -2.47 -9.63
C MET A 56 2.22 -2.94 -8.52
N ALA A 57 0.90 -2.98 -8.77
CA ALA A 57 -0.05 -3.51 -7.80
C ALA A 57 0.12 -5.03 -7.62
N TYR A 58 0.34 -5.76 -8.71
CA TYR A 58 0.59 -7.20 -8.66
C TYR A 58 1.91 -7.53 -7.97
N ILE A 59 2.95 -6.73 -8.21
CA ILE A 59 4.26 -6.91 -7.57
C ILE A 59 4.11 -6.81 -6.04
N ALA A 60 3.42 -5.78 -5.54
CA ALA A 60 3.16 -5.64 -4.10
C ALA A 60 2.38 -6.84 -3.54
N THR A 61 1.36 -7.33 -4.25
CA THR A 61 0.60 -8.51 -3.83
C THR A 61 1.48 -9.77 -3.72
N VAL A 62 2.36 -9.98 -4.70
CA VAL A 62 3.26 -11.14 -4.74
C VAL A 62 4.23 -11.14 -3.56
N PHE A 63 4.71 -9.98 -3.11
CA PHE A 63 5.61 -9.90 -1.95
C PHE A 63 4.95 -10.23 -0.62
N PHE A 64 3.64 -10.00 -0.46
CA PHE A 64 2.93 -10.35 0.77
C PHE A 64 2.52 -11.83 0.84
N LEU A 65 2.44 -12.52 -0.32
CA LEU A 65 1.96 -13.89 -0.39
C LEU A 65 2.78 -14.85 0.49
N PRO A 66 4.14 -14.82 0.47
CA PRO A 66 4.94 -15.69 1.33
C PRO A 66 4.69 -15.46 2.82
N ALA A 67 4.51 -14.21 3.25
CA ALA A 67 4.23 -13.89 4.66
C ALA A 67 2.87 -14.44 5.12
N VAL A 68 1.84 -14.32 4.27
CA VAL A 68 0.51 -14.87 4.55
C VAL A 68 0.54 -16.39 4.59
N ILE A 69 1.18 -17.03 3.60
CA ILE A 69 1.31 -18.50 3.55
C ILE A 69 2.05 -19.01 4.77
N TYR A 70 3.19 -18.38 5.11
CA TYR A 70 3.95 -18.73 6.30
C TYR A 70 3.11 -18.59 7.58
N SER A 71 2.34 -17.52 7.72
CA SER A 71 1.47 -17.31 8.89
C SER A 71 0.40 -18.40 9.02
N TYR A 72 -0.18 -18.86 7.90
CA TYR A 72 -1.10 -20.00 7.93
C TYR A 72 -0.39 -21.29 8.32
N ILE A 73 0.78 -21.58 7.74
CA ILE A 73 1.56 -22.77 8.08
C ILE A 73 1.90 -22.77 9.57
N ALA A 74 2.41 -21.65 10.10
CA ALA A 74 2.74 -21.52 11.52
C ALA A 74 1.51 -21.76 12.40
N ALA A 75 0.35 -21.19 12.05
CA ALA A 75 -0.88 -21.41 12.79
C ALA A 75 -1.38 -22.86 12.75
N PHE A 76 -1.35 -23.53 11.59
CA PHE A 76 -1.78 -24.92 11.45
C PHE A 76 -0.84 -25.90 12.13
N VAL A 77 0.47 -25.71 12.00
CA VAL A 77 1.47 -26.55 12.68
C VAL A 77 1.37 -26.39 14.20
N SER A 78 1.07 -25.18 14.68
CA SER A 78 0.87 -24.93 16.11
C SER A 78 -0.47 -25.47 16.64
N TRP A 79 -1.42 -25.79 15.76
CA TRP A 79 -2.77 -26.25 16.12
C TRP A 79 -2.78 -27.65 16.74
N ASP A 80 -1.91 -28.55 16.27
CA ASP A 80 -1.83 -29.93 16.77
C ASP A 80 -1.21 -30.02 18.17
N GLY A 81 -0.82 -28.88 18.73
CA GLY A 81 -0.25 -28.76 20.06
C GLY A 81 1.27 -28.94 20.05
N VAL A 82 1.94 -28.19 20.92
CA VAL A 82 3.39 -28.29 21.09
C VAL A 82 3.68 -29.49 22.00
N THR A 83 3.78 -30.68 21.43
CA THR A 83 4.31 -31.82 22.18
C THR A 83 5.82 -31.66 22.33
N SER A 84 6.31 -31.71 23.57
CA SER A 84 7.71 -31.42 23.96
C SER A 84 8.79 -32.31 23.32
N ALA A 85 8.39 -33.24 22.44
CA ALA A 85 9.27 -34.18 21.76
C ALA A 85 9.86 -33.61 20.45
N ASP A 86 9.24 -32.60 19.85
CA ASP A 86 9.63 -32.09 18.53
C ASP A 86 10.12 -30.63 18.64
N ALA A 87 11.43 -30.45 18.73
CA ALA A 87 12.07 -29.12 18.80
C ALA A 87 11.66 -28.20 17.63
N ASP A 88 11.50 -28.78 16.44
CA ASP A 88 11.08 -28.05 15.23
C ASP A 88 9.66 -27.45 15.36
N VAL A 89 8.76 -28.11 16.09
CA VAL A 89 7.39 -27.63 16.33
C VAL A 89 7.39 -26.47 17.32
N ILE A 90 8.27 -26.52 18.33
CA ILE A 90 8.47 -25.42 19.30
C ILE A 90 8.98 -24.18 18.59
N ASP A 91 10.00 -24.33 17.72
CA ASP A 91 10.53 -23.24 16.90
C ASP A 91 9.41 -22.54 16.12
N ILE A 92 8.56 -23.32 15.44
CA ILE A 92 7.45 -22.78 14.64
C ILE A 92 6.41 -22.12 15.55
N ALA A 93 6.08 -22.73 16.70
CA ALA A 93 5.12 -22.16 17.65
C ALA A 93 5.57 -20.80 18.17
N VAL A 94 6.86 -20.64 18.51
CA VAL A 94 7.45 -19.38 18.99
C VAL A 94 7.39 -18.27 17.93
N SER A 95 7.44 -18.64 16.65
CA SER A 95 7.32 -17.70 15.52
C SER A 95 5.89 -17.19 15.26
N THR A 96 4.89 -17.76 15.94
CA THR A 96 3.47 -17.43 15.79
C THR A 96 3.17 -16.02 16.30
N ILE A 97 2.25 -15.32 15.62
CA ILE A 97 1.89 -13.95 15.99
C ILE A 97 1.10 -14.00 17.30
N GLY A 98 1.55 -13.24 18.29
CA GLY A 98 0.94 -13.18 19.62
C GLY A 98 1.45 -14.24 20.60
N PHE A 99 2.41 -15.11 20.25
CA PHE A 99 2.95 -16.11 21.18
C PHE A 99 3.48 -15.48 22.48
N VAL A 100 4.34 -14.45 22.37
CA VAL A 100 4.91 -13.75 23.54
C VAL A 100 3.82 -13.04 24.36
N LEU A 101 2.80 -12.49 23.69
CA LEU A 101 1.67 -11.83 24.35
C LEU A 101 0.71 -12.84 25.01
N ALA A 102 0.59 -14.04 24.43
CA ALA A 102 -0.32 -15.06 24.90
C ALA A 102 0.15 -15.63 26.24
N ASP A 103 1.46 -15.78 26.45
CA ASP A 103 2.06 -16.20 27.71
C ASP A 103 1.75 -15.19 28.84
N ASP A 104 1.95 -13.90 28.57
CA ASP A 104 1.73 -12.83 29.56
C ASP A 104 0.24 -12.56 29.87
N ILE A 105 -0.65 -12.64 28.87
CA ILE A 105 -2.05 -12.20 29.02
C ILE A 105 -2.99 -13.36 29.33
N THR A 106 -2.86 -14.47 28.61
CA THR A 106 -3.87 -15.56 28.61
C THR A 106 -3.36 -16.90 29.11
N GLY A 107 -2.05 -17.12 29.11
CA GLY A 107 -1.42 -18.42 29.39
C GLY A 107 -1.86 -19.53 28.42
N ASN A 108 -2.43 -19.21 27.25
CA ASN A 108 -2.95 -20.19 26.30
C ASN A 108 -2.50 -19.90 24.87
N ILE A 109 -1.90 -20.91 24.22
CA ILE A 109 -1.44 -20.88 22.83
C ILE A 109 -2.58 -20.72 21.81
N ASP A 110 -3.79 -21.16 22.13
CA ASP A 110 -4.98 -21.03 21.26
C ASP A 110 -5.25 -19.56 20.90
N PHE A 111 -4.93 -18.65 21.82
CA PHE A 111 -5.06 -17.21 21.58
C PHE A 111 -4.09 -16.75 20.49
N ALA A 112 -2.81 -17.13 20.55
CA ALA A 112 -1.83 -16.80 19.53
C ALA A 112 -2.20 -17.37 18.15
N ILE A 113 -2.71 -18.61 18.13
CA ILE A 113 -3.15 -19.27 16.89
C ILE A 113 -4.34 -18.51 16.26
N SER A 114 -5.36 -18.19 17.06
CA SER A 114 -6.54 -17.44 16.58
C SER A 114 -6.20 -16.03 16.10
N VAL A 115 -5.29 -15.33 16.79
CA VAL A 115 -4.76 -14.02 16.36
C VAL A 115 -4.01 -14.15 15.04
N THR A 116 -3.13 -15.14 14.90
CA THR A 116 -2.36 -15.38 13.67
C THR A 116 -3.28 -15.66 12.49
N LEU A 117 -4.27 -16.54 12.65
CA LEU A 117 -5.27 -16.83 11.62
C LEU A 117 -6.08 -15.60 11.24
N SER A 118 -6.46 -14.78 12.22
CA SER A 118 -7.22 -13.55 12.00
C SER A 118 -6.41 -12.52 11.22
N VAL A 119 -5.13 -12.32 11.58
CA VAL A 119 -4.22 -11.43 10.87
C VAL A 119 -3.96 -11.92 9.44
N ALA A 120 -3.64 -13.21 9.27
CA ALA A 120 -3.39 -13.81 7.96
C ALA A 120 -4.61 -13.65 7.03
N SER A 121 -5.81 -13.92 7.55
CA SER A 121 -7.07 -13.79 6.81
C SER A 121 -7.39 -12.33 6.48
N THR A 122 -7.14 -11.41 7.41
CA THR A 122 -7.32 -9.96 7.17
C THR A 122 -6.38 -9.46 6.09
N VAL A 123 -5.11 -9.86 6.13
CA VAL A 123 -4.13 -9.50 5.10
C VAL A 123 -4.49 -10.12 3.76
N ALA A 124 -4.87 -11.40 3.73
CA ALA A 124 -5.34 -12.05 2.50
C ALA A 124 -6.54 -11.32 1.88
N ALA A 125 -7.54 -10.94 2.68
CA ALA A 125 -8.67 -10.15 2.22
C ALA A 125 -8.24 -8.78 1.68
N LEU A 126 -7.33 -8.08 2.37
CA LEU A 126 -6.77 -6.81 1.91
C LEU A 126 -5.96 -6.94 0.62
N LEU A 127 -5.28 -8.07 0.40
CA LEU A 127 -4.59 -8.36 -0.87
C LEU A 127 -5.57 -8.51 -2.02
N VAL A 128 -6.71 -9.16 -1.80
CA VAL A 128 -7.81 -9.24 -2.79
C VAL A 128 -8.36 -7.84 -3.07
N LEU A 129 -8.60 -7.02 -2.03
CA LEU A 129 -9.04 -5.63 -2.20
C LEU A 129 -8.01 -4.75 -2.91
N LEU A 130 -6.71 -4.99 -2.67
CA LEU A 130 -5.62 -4.31 -3.37
C LEU A 130 -5.61 -4.70 -4.86
N ALA A 131 -5.89 -5.98 -5.19
CA ALA A 131 -6.07 -6.43 -6.57
C ALA A 131 -7.29 -5.74 -7.23
N CYS A 132 -8.34 -5.43 -6.46
CA CYS A 132 -9.46 -4.59 -6.88
C CYS A 132 -9.15 -3.08 -6.98
N ARG A 133 -7.91 -2.66 -6.71
CA ARG A 133 -7.39 -1.27 -6.79
C ARG A 133 -7.94 -0.27 -5.77
N LEU A 134 -8.29 -0.73 -4.58
CA LEU A 134 -8.65 0.17 -3.49
C LEU A 134 -7.38 0.82 -2.91
N GLY A 135 -7.17 2.11 -3.20
CA GLY A 135 -5.99 2.85 -2.74
C GLY A 135 -5.86 2.93 -1.21
N PHE A 136 -6.96 2.80 -0.47
CA PHE A 136 -6.93 2.76 1.00
C PHE A 136 -6.31 1.45 1.53
N ALA A 137 -6.54 0.33 0.85
CA ALA A 137 -6.04 -0.99 1.27
C ALA A 137 -4.51 -1.02 1.36
N ARG A 138 -3.83 -0.27 0.49
CA ARG A 138 -2.38 -0.09 0.52
C ARG A 138 -1.89 0.46 1.86
N TRP A 139 -2.54 1.50 2.37
CA TRP A 139 -2.14 2.13 3.62
C TRP A 139 -2.44 1.25 4.82
N ILE A 140 -3.57 0.53 4.80
CA ILE A 140 -3.87 -0.44 5.86
C ILE A 140 -2.85 -1.58 5.87
N LEU A 141 -2.51 -2.14 4.70
CA LEU A 141 -1.46 -3.16 4.59
C LEU A 141 -0.11 -2.65 5.12
N ALA A 142 0.25 -1.40 4.83
CA ALA A 142 1.47 -0.79 5.34
C ALA A 142 1.46 -0.70 6.88
N VAL A 143 0.34 -0.28 7.46
CA VAL A 143 0.19 -0.19 8.92
C VAL A 143 0.25 -1.57 9.55
N ILE A 144 -0.48 -2.55 9.03
CA ILE A 144 -0.47 -3.92 9.55
C ILE A 144 0.93 -4.53 9.46
N ALA A 145 1.60 -4.42 8.31
CA ALA A 145 2.95 -4.94 8.15
C ALA A 145 3.95 -4.23 9.08
N GLY A 146 3.80 -2.93 9.28
CA GLY A 146 4.59 -2.17 10.26
C GLY A 146 4.38 -2.65 11.68
N LEU A 147 3.14 -2.94 12.08
CA LEU A 147 2.83 -3.53 13.38
C LEU A 147 3.45 -4.92 13.53
N MET A 148 3.40 -5.76 12.49
CA MET A 148 4.02 -7.09 12.51
C MET A 148 5.54 -7.02 12.64
N VAL A 149 6.19 -6.12 11.90
CA VAL A 149 7.64 -5.89 12.05
C VAL A 149 7.98 -5.46 13.47
N GLY A 150 7.23 -4.50 14.03
CA GLY A 150 7.42 -4.06 15.41
C GLY A 150 7.24 -5.20 16.43
N TYR A 151 6.20 -6.03 16.24
CA TYR A 151 5.97 -7.22 17.05
C TYR A 151 7.13 -8.21 16.97
N TYR A 152 7.62 -8.56 15.78
CA TYR A 152 8.71 -9.51 15.63
C TYR A 152 10.04 -8.99 16.20
N VAL A 153 10.32 -7.69 16.08
CA VAL A 153 11.48 -7.07 16.76
C VAL A 153 11.37 -7.24 18.28
N TYR A 154 10.19 -6.95 18.85
CA TYR A 154 9.94 -7.15 20.27
C TYR A 154 10.10 -8.63 20.68
N ALA A 155 9.53 -9.56 19.91
CA ALA A 155 9.62 -10.99 20.19
C ALA A 155 11.07 -11.50 20.17
N ILE A 156 11.89 -11.04 19.21
CA ILE A 156 13.32 -11.39 19.15
C ILE A 156 14.06 -10.86 20.40
N ILE A 157 13.82 -9.61 20.80
CA ILE A 157 14.43 -9.04 22.01
C ILE A 157 14.01 -9.83 23.25
N TYR A 158 12.73 -10.21 23.35
CA TYR A 158 12.20 -11.01 24.45
C TYR A 158 12.88 -12.39 24.53
N LEU A 159 12.99 -13.10 23.41
CA LEU A 159 13.63 -14.41 23.37
C LEU A 159 15.11 -14.36 23.73
N LEU A 160 15.83 -13.36 23.21
CA LEU A 160 17.24 -13.14 23.53
C LEU A 160 17.45 -12.79 25.01
N SER A 161 16.46 -12.16 25.65
CA SER A 161 16.54 -11.77 27.07
C SER A 161 16.23 -12.93 28.03
N ASN A 162 15.53 -13.97 27.58
CA ASN A 162 15.07 -15.10 28.40
C ASN A 162 15.85 -16.41 28.11
N GLU A 163 17.10 -16.31 27.64
CA GLU A 163 17.96 -17.46 27.31
C GLU A 163 17.40 -18.43 26.24
N ALA A 164 16.30 -18.06 25.56
CA ALA A 164 15.68 -18.83 24.48
C ALA A 164 16.30 -18.51 23.10
N GLY A 165 17.62 -18.27 23.08
CA GLY A 165 18.35 -17.81 21.90
C GLY A 165 18.31 -18.78 20.71
N ASP A 166 18.23 -20.07 20.99
CA ASP A 166 18.20 -21.13 19.96
C ASP A 166 16.94 -21.01 19.07
N PHE A 167 15.83 -20.51 19.61
CA PHE A 167 14.55 -20.38 18.92
C PHE A 167 14.38 -19.05 18.14
N VAL A 168 15.42 -18.21 18.09
CA VAL A 168 15.35 -16.87 17.48
C VAL A 168 15.36 -16.92 15.94
N THR A 169 15.81 -18.02 15.35
CA THR A 169 15.99 -18.16 13.89
C THR A 169 14.69 -17.95 13.12
N LEU A 170 13.58 -18.59 13.52
CA LEU A 170 12.31 -18.47 12.81
C LEU A 170 11.64 -17.09 12.97
N PRO A 171 11.61 -16.45 14.16
CA PRO A 171 11.20 -15.06 14.30
C PRO A 171 11.96 -14.08 13.39
N ILE A 172 13.26 -14.30 13.16
CA ILE A 172 14.03 -13.49 12.20
C ILE A 172 13.52 -13.69 10.77
N VAL A 173 13.29 -14.93 10.36
CA VAL A 173 12.74 -15.23 9.02
C VAL A 173 11.36 -14.58 8.85
N ALA A 174 10.50 -14.70 9.86
CA ALA A 174 9.19 -14.07 9.88
C ALA A 174 9.29 -12.54 9.80
N LEU A 175 10.21 -11.91 10.55
CA LEU A 175 10.49 -10.48 10.47
C LEU A 175 10.82 -10.06 9.04
N LEU A 176 11.71 -10.79 8.36
CA LEU A 176 12.11 -10.48 6.99
C LEU A 176 10.92 -10.64 6.02
N LEU A 177 10.11 -11.69 6.21
CA LEU A 177 8.89 -11.93 5.43
C LEU A 177 7.89 -10.79 5.55
N TRP A 178 7.81 -10.08 6.68
CA TRP A 178 6.95 -8.91 6.85
C TRP A 178 7.64 -7.58 6.44
N ALA A 179 8.95 -7.46 6.64
CA ALA A 179 9.71 -6.24 6.37
C ALA A 179 9.86 -5.96 4.87
N VAL A 180 10.17 -6.98 4.07
CA VAL A 180 10.30 -6.86 2.61
C VAL A 180 9.01 -6.31 1.96
N PRO A 181 7.82 -6.90 2.18
CA PRO A 181 6.58 -6.37 1.63
C PRO A 181 6.19 -5.00 2.19
N LEU A 182 6.52 -4.70 3.46
CA LEU A 182 6.33 -3.36 4.02
C LEU A 182 7.09 -2.31 3.22
N VAL A 183 8.38 -2.53 2.96
CA VAL A 183 9.20 -1.63 2.14
C VAL A 183 8.61 -1.49 0.74
N ALA A 184 8.21 -2.61 0.12
CA ALA A 184 7.61 -2.62 -1.21
C ALA A 184 6.32 -1.76 -1.29
N VAL A 185 5.49 -1.77 -0.26
CA VAL A 185 4.22 -1.02 -0.22
C VAL A 185 4.41 0.48 0.08
N VAL A 186 5.39 0.83 0.92
CA VAL A 186 5.70 2.22 1.27
C VAL A 186 6.32 2.98 0.10
N LEU A 187 7.01 2.28 -0.81
CA LEU A 187 7.70 2.90 -1.93
C LEU A 187 6.75 3.82 -2.78
N PRO A 188 7.15 5.09 -3.03
CA PRO A 188 6.37 6.09 -3.77
C PRO A 188 5.88 5.70 -5.18
N PRO A 189 6.59 4.86 -5.97
CA PRO A 189 6.14 4.43 -7.30
C PRO A 189 4.72 3.83 -7.29
N VAL A 190 4.35 3.13 -6.23
CA VAL A 190 3.02 2.50 -6.10
C VAL A 190 1.93 3.56 -5.90
N GLY A 191 2.22 4.63 -5.15
CA GLY A 191 1.29 5.72 -4.90
C GLY A 191 1.05 6.63 -6.10
N ARG A 192 2.06 6.81 -6.97
CA ARG A 192 1.87 7.55 -8.22
C ARG A 192 0.96 6.78 -9.17
N ALA A 193 1.12 5.47 -9.29
CA ALA A 193 0.33 4.60 -10.19
C ALA A 193 -1.19 4.51 -9.88
N MET A 194 -1.62 4.96 -8.70
CA MET A 194 -3.03 4.90 -8.27
C MET A 194 -3.74 6.26 -8.24
N ARG A 195 -2.99 7.38 -8.28
CA ARG A 195 -3.60 8.69 -8.50
C ARG A 195 -3.95 8.76 -9.97
N GLY A 196 -5.15 8.29 -10.29
CA GLY A 196 -5.72 8.35 -11.64
C GLY A 196 -5.52 9.74 -12.24
N TYR A 197 -5.44 9.77 -13.57
CA TYR A 197 -5.19 10.96 -14.36
C TYR A 197 -6.06 12.12 -13.87
N ARG A 198 -5.47 13.08 -13.15
CA ARG A 198 -6.10 14.39 -12.93
C ARG A 198 -5.74 15.19 -14.17
N PRO A 199 -6.70 15.51 -15.06
CA PRO A 199 -6.45 16.49 -16.10
C PRO A 199 -5.97 17.75 -15.37
N SER A 200 -4.76 18.21 -15.66
CA SER A 200 -4.37 19.54 -15.22
C SER A 200 -5.46 20.48 -15.72
N PRO A 201 -6.06 21.32 -14.86
CA PRO A 201 -7.05 22.29 -15.31
C PRO A 201 -6.40 23.04 -16.46
N SER A 202 -7.06 23.04 -17.62
CA SER A 202 -6.60 23.77 -18.78
C SER A 202 -6.36 25.20 -18.31
N VAL A 203 -5.08 25.59 -18.23
CA VAL A 203 -4.70 26.96 -17.92
C VAL A 203 -5.38 27.76 -19.01
N ALA A 204 -6.47 28.44 -18.66
CA ALA A 204 -7.21 29.28 -19.58
C ALA A 204 -6.18 30.26 -20.13
N GLN A 205 -5.76 30.05 -21.38
CA GLN A 205 -4.85 30.93 -22.06
C GLN A 205 -5.56 32.28 -22.12
N GLY A 206 -5.21 33.17 -21.20
CA GLY A 206 -5.66 34.55 -21.20
C GLY A 206 -5.17 35.18 -22.48
N HIS A 207 -6.07 35.31 -23.45
CA HIS A 207 -5.90 36.19 -24.59
C HIS A 207 -5.92 37.63 -24.07
N TRP A 208 -4.76 38.16 -23.74
CA TRP A 208 -4.57 39.61 -23.61
C TRP A 208 -4.44 40.17 -25.03
N ARG A 209 -5.41 41.01 -25.43
CA ARG A 209 -5.33 41.88 -26.61
C ARG A 209 -5.00 43.28 -26.17
#